data_AF-A0A835EBM9-F1
#
_entry.id   AF-A0A835EBM9-F1
#
_cell.length_a   1.000
_cell.length_b   1.000
_cell.length_c   1.000
_cell.angle_alpha   90.00
_cell.angle_beta   90.00
_cell.angle_gamma   90.00
#
_symmetry.space_group_name_H-M   'P 1'
#
loop_
_entity.id
_entity.type
_entity.pdbx_description
1 polymer ?
#
loop_
_entity_poly.entity_id
_entity_poly.type
_entity_poly.pdbx_seq_one_letter_code
_entity_poly.pdbx_strand_id
1 'polypeptide(L)'
;MLAATTTSPQLPASSSCRLRVSTLQYLQQPTSCPLGGNHGRAGGDLIRCRRRLLTARGERPSHEDDDEVAGFEAAVALFNRGEYHACHDVVEELWYAAEDPARTLLHGLLQCAVGFHHLFNQNHRGAMMELGEGLCKLRKLNLDDDNNNPFSLFRDDVSSVLQFLYRTQKELAACTDDMCLTMNGSPTSYQLLGDFAAGRQLYRLKAADTGDGVSMSIIFSLSDDDRASEPAAPHTVVKLPTLHATEQNLTDLQRAYKFM
;
A
#
# COMPACT_ATOMS: atom_id res chain seq x y z
N MET A 1 31.46 43.61 14.84
CA MET A 1 30.71 43.12 13.67
C MET A 1 31.15 41.69 13.42
N LEU A 2 30.36 40.70 13.84
CA LEU A 2 30.60 39.27 13.58
C LEU A 2 29.49 38.80 12.64
N ALA A 3 29.87 38.37 11.43
CA ALA A 3 28.95 37.86 10.42
C ALA A 3 28.57 36.42 10.75
N ALA A 4 27.27 36.16 10.90
CA ALA A 4 26.71 34.83 11.04
C ALA A 4 26.51 34.22 9.65
N THR A 5 27.25 33.16 9.34
CA THR A 5 27.00 32.30 8.17
C THR A 5 25.88 31.31 8.51
N THR A 6 24.71 31.51 7.92
CA THR A 6 23.59 30.55 7.93
C THR A 6 23.90 29.41 6.98
N THR A 7 24.11 28.21 7.50
CA THR A 7 24.21 26.97 6.72
C THR A 7 22.85 26.25 6.77
N SER A 8 22.16 26.18 5.64
CA SER A 8 20.92 25.41 5.48
C SER A 8 21.20 23.90 5.58
N PRO A 9 20.32 23.09 6.21
CA PRO A 9 20.50 21.65 6.26
C PRO A 9 20.17 21.01 4.90
N GLN A 10 21.17 20.38 4.27
CA GLN A 10 21.00 19.52 3.10
C GLN A 10 20.39 18.17 3.51
N LEU A 11 19.39 17.72 2.75
CA LEU A 11 18.86 16.36 2.82
C LEU A 11 19.92 15.36 2.34
N PRO A 12 20.15 14.23 3.04
CA PRO A 12 21.13 13.25 2.60
C PRO A 12 20.64 12.49 1.36
N ALA A 13 21.55 12.32 0.41
CA ALA A 13 21.36 11.61 -0.84
C ALA A 13 20.99 10.13 -0.63
N SER A 14 20.20 9.63 -1.59
CA SER A 14 19.67 8.28 -1.74
C SER A 14 20.65 7.18 -1.32
N SER A 15 20.36 6.51 -0.20
CA SER A 15 21.01 5.26 0.17
C SER A 15 20.41 4.11 -0.63
N SER A 16 21.26 3.41 -1.39
CA SER A 16 20.94 2.22 -2.17
C SER A 16 20.11 1.21 -1.36
N CYS A 17 18.85 1.00 -1.75
CA CYS A 17 18.00 -0.07 -1.25
C CYS A 17 18.55 -1.43 -1.70
N ARG A 18 19.47 -2.00 -0.92
CA ARG A 18 19.80 -3.43 -0.99
C ARG A 18 18.78 -4.20 -0.16
N LEU A 19 17.64 -4.53 -0.77
CA LEU A 19 16.74 -5.52 -0.18
C LEU A 19 17.14 -6.91 -0.62
N ARG A 20 17.33 -7.77 0.37
CA ARG A 20 17.57 -9.19 0.24
C ARG A 20 16.38 -9.84 -0.48
N VAL A 21 16.70 -10.72 -1.42
CA VAL A 21 15.77 -11.60 -2.12
C VAL A 21 14.96 -12.42 -1.12
N SER A 22 13.64 -12.34 -1.25
CA SER A 22 12.61 -13.35 -0.93
C SER A 22 12.82 -14.26 0.28
N THR A 23 12.22 -13.93 1.43
CA THR A 23 11.63 -14.94 2.35
C THR A 23 10.55 -14.31 3.27
N LEU A 24 9.47 -13.76 2.71
CA LEU A 24 8.25 -13.46 3.49
C LEU A 24 7.01 -14.01 2.80
N GLN A 25 7.07 -15.28 2.41
CA GLN A 25 5.90 -16.10 2.10
C GLN A 25 5.36 -16.81 3.36
N TYR A 26 5.81 -16.43 4.57
CA TYR A 26 5.50 -17.19 5.78
C TYR A 26 5.45 -16.30 7.04
N LEU A 27 4.36 -15.55 7.18
CA LEU A 27 3.77 -15.23 8.49
C LEU A 27 2.24 -15.25 8.32
N GLN A 28 1.68 -16.43 8.08
CA GLN A 28 0.28 -16.71 8.40
C GLN A 28 0.16 -16.72 9.92
N GLN A 29 -0.44 -15.68 10.51
CA GLN A 29 -1.01 -15.82 11.85
C GLN A 29 -2.37 -16.51 11.73
N PRO A 30 -2.67 -17.53 12.54
CA PRO A 30 -3.98 -18.17 12.55
C PRO A 30 -4.98 -17.20 13.17
N THR A 31 -5.83 -16.59 12.36
CA THR A 31 -7.01 -15.87 12.88
C THR A 31 -8.11 -16.89 13.09
N SER A 32 -8.34 -17.27 14.35
CA SER A 32 -9.59 -17.91 14.75
C SER A 32 -10.73 -16.90 14.58
N CYS A 33 -11.58 -17.12 13.57
CA CYS A 33 -12.79 -16.32 13.35
C CYS A 33 -13.89 -16.70 14.36
N PRO A 34 -14.58 -15.73 14.98
CA PRO A 34 -15.97 -15.89 15.34
C PRO A 34 -16.82 -15.71 14.08
N LEU A 35 -17.72 -16.66 13.85
CA LEU A 35 -18.67 -16.69 12.74
C LEU A 35 -19.64 -15.49 12.81
N GLY A 36 -19.83 -14.80 11.69
CA GLY A 36 -20.96 -13.88 11.50
C GLY A 36 -20.75 -12.87 10.36
N GLY A 37 -21.44 -13.07 9.23
CA GLY A 37 -21.58 -12.05 8.18
C GLY A 37 -21.17 -12.52 6.79
N ASN A 38 -22.15 -13.07 6.06
CA ASN A 38 -22.02 -13.60 4.71
C ASN A 38 -22.13 -12.44 3.70
N HIS A 39 -21.13 -12.25 2.82
CA HIS A 39 -21.20 -11.80 1.41
C HIS A 39 -19.78 -11.46 0.87
N GLY A 40 -19.32 -12.17 -0.16
CA GLY A 40 -18.25 -11.71 -1.08
C GLY A 40 -16.87 -12.40 -1.04
N ARG A 41 -16.54 -13.25 -0.06
CA ARG A 41 -15.17 -13.79 0.12
C ARG A 41 -14.72 -14.93 -0.81
N ALA A 42 -15.61 -15.51 -1.63
CA ALA A 42 -15.35 -16.81 -2.26
C ALA A 42 -14.44 -16.77 -3.51
N GLY A 43 -14.28 -15.63 -4.19
CA GLY A 43 -13.60 -15.57 -5.49
C GLY A 43 -12.08 -15.72 -5.44
N GLY A 44 -11.39 -14.94 -4.58
CA GLY A 44 -9.91 -14.93 -4.52
C GLY A 44 -9.30 -16.20 -3.92
N ASP A 45 -9.96 -16.78 -2.91
CA ASP A 45 -9.53 -18.04 -2.31
C ASP A 45 -9.60 -19.21 -3.31
N LEU A 46 -10.55 -19.17 -4.24
CA LEU A 46 -10.71 -20.18 -5.28
C LEU A 46 -9.58 -20.12 -6.32
N ILE A 47 -9.17 -18.92 -6.75
CA ILE A 47 -8.04 -18.72 -7.68
C ILE A 47 -6.74 -19.26 -7.06
N ARG A 48 -6.47 -18.89 -5.80
CA ARG A 48 -5.28 -19.34 -5.06
C ARG A 48 -5.28 -20.86 -4.82
N CYS A 49 -6.42 -21.45 -4.45
CA CYS A 49 -6.54 -22.91 -4.23
C CYS A 49 -6.41 -23.71 -5.54
N ARG A 50 -7.09 -23.27 -6.61
CA ARG A 50 -7.03 -23.90 -7.93
C ARG A 50 -5.60 -23.96 -8.45
N ARG A 51 -4.85 -22.85 -8.33
CA ARG A 51 -3.47 -22.76 -8.82
C ARG A 51 -2.47 -23.59 -8.01
N ARG A 52 -2.58 -23.61 -6.68
CA ARG A 52 -1.76 -24.51 -5.82
C ARG A 52 -2.00 -25.97 -6.17
N LEU A 53 -3.25 -26.36 -6.43
CA LEU A 53 -3.60 -27.73 -6.81
C LEU A 53 -3.03 -28.11 -8.19
N LEU A 54 -3.15 -27.22 -9.18
CA LEU A 54 -2.66 -27.45 -10.54
C LEU A 54 -1.12 -27.54 -10.59
N THR A 55 -0.44 -26.65 -9.89
CA THR A 55 1.03 -26.66 -9.80
C THR A 55 1.53 -27.92 -9.07
N ALA A 56 0.85 -28.34 -8.00
CA ALA A 56 1.17 -29.57 -7.28
C ALA A 56 0.95 -30.86 -8.11
N ARG A 57 0.07 -30.80 -9.12
CA ARG A 57 -0.19 -31.89 -10.06
C ARG A 57 0.71 -31.88 -11.30
N GLY A 58 1.57 -30.86 -11.45
CA GLY A 58 2.37 -30.68 -12.67
C GLY A 58 1.52 -30.32 -13.90
N GLU A 59 0.28 -29.91 -13.68
CA GLU A 59 -0.69 -29.57 -14.72
C GLU A 59 -0.66 -28.05 -14.94
N ARG A 60 -0.58 -27.63 -16.20
CA ARG A 60 -0.82 -26.24 -16.57
C ARG A 60 -2.34 -26.05 -16.66
N PRO A 61 -2.94 -25.01 -16.03
CA PRO A 61 -4.38 -24.80 -16.08
C PRO A 61 -4.90 -24.81 -17.52
N SER A 62 -5.94 -25.59 -17.81
CA SER A 62 -6.68 -25.52 -19.07
C SER A 62 -7.63 -24.31 -19.07
N HIS A 63 -7.61 -23.56 -20.18
CA HIS A 63 -8.21 -22.24 -20.38
C HIS A 63 -9.72 -22.27 -20.71
N GLU A 64 -10.56 -23.06 -20.05
CA GLU A 64 -11.95 -23.24 -20.55
C GLU A 64 -13.09 -22.99 -19.55
N ASP A 65 -12.88 -22.52 -18.31
CA ASP A 65 -14.01 -22.22 -17.40
C ASP A 65 -13.80 -21.05 -16.38
N ASP A 66 -12.90 -20.08 -16.61
CA ASP A 66 -12.64 -18.95 -15.68
C ASP A 66 -12.64 -17.56 -16.37
N ASP A 67 -13.57 -17.32 -17.30
CA ASP A 67 -13.49 -16.21 -18.28
C ASP A 67 -13.82 -14.78 -17.80
N GLU A 68 -13.89 -14.44 -16.51
CA GLU A 68 -14.35 -13.07 -16.13
C GLU A 68 -13.55 -12.26 -15.09
N VAL A 69 -12.38 -12.70 -14.62
CA VAL A 69 -11.55 -11.84 -13.73
C VAL A 69 -10.03 -11.94 -13.98
N ALA A 70 -9.62 -12.10 -15.23
CA ALA A 70 -8.20 -12.11 -15.59
C ALA A 70 -7.85 -10.85 -16.39
N GLY A 71 -6.99 -9.99 -15.84
CA GLY A 71 -6.46 -8.84 -16.59
C GLY A 71 -6.12 -7.62 -15.74
N PHE A 72 -5.36 -6.70 -16.33
CA PHE A 72 -4.94 -5.49 -15.64
C PHE A 72 -6.12 -4.56 -15.29
N GLU A 73 -7.11 -4.46 -16.18
CA GLU A 73 -8.31 -3.65 -15.91
C GLU A 73 -9.12 -4.19 -14.73
N ALA A 74 -9.22 -5.52 -14.59
CA ALA A 74 -9.84 -6.14 -13.44
C ALA A 74 -9.09 -5.81 -12.14
N ALA A 75 -7.75 -5.88 -12.16
CA ALA A 75 -6.93 -5.47 -11.03
C ALA A 75 -7.14 -4.00 -10.64
N VAL A 76 -7.19 -3.09 -11.62
CA VAL A 76 -7.46 -1.66 -11.41
C VAL A 76 -8.83 -1.45 -10.78
N ALA A 77 -9.86 -2.11 -11.32
CA ALA A 77 -11.21 -1.99 -10.81
C ALA A 77 -11.35 -2.52 -9.37
N LEU A 78 -10.71 -3.66 -9.05
CA LEU A 78 -10.65 -4.21 -7.70
C LEU A 78 -9.93 -3.26 -6.73
N PHE A 79 -8.80 -2.69 -7.14
CA PHE A 79 -8.06 -1.73 -6.33
C PHE A 79 -8.93 -0.52 -5.98
N ASN A 80 -9.59 0.06 -6.99
CA ASN A 80 -10.40 1.27 -6.84
C ASN A 80 -11.69 1.03 -6.03
N ARG A 81 -12.18 -0.21 -5.95
CA ARG A 81 -13.28 -0.61 -5.05
C ARG A 81 -12.83 -0.91 -3.62
N GLY A 82 -11.53 -0.87 -3.34
CA GLY A 82 -10.97 -1.23 -2.04
C GLY A 82 -10.89 -2.74 -1.79
N GLU A 83 -11.08 -3.57 -2.82
CA GLU A 83 -10.96 -5.03 -2.76
C GLU A 83 -9.48 -5.46 -2.87
N TYR A 84 -8.64 -4.91 -1.99
CA TYR A 84 -7.19 -4.97 -2.14
C TYR A 84 -6.60 -6.39 -2.12
N HIS A 85 -7.21 -7.32 -1.38
CA HIS A 85 -6.74 -8.72 -1.36
C HIS A 85 -7.04 -9.44 -2.68
N ALA A 86 -8.23 -9.24 -3.25
CA ALA A 86 -8.57 -9.79 -4.56
C ALA A 86 -7.71 -9.15 -5.67
N CYS A 87 -7.48 -7.83 -5.58
CA CYS A 87 -6.55 -7.11 -6.45
C CYS A 87 -5.14 -7.73 -6.39
N HIS A 88 -4.61 -7.97 -5.19
CA HIS A 88 -3.32 -8.61 -4.99
C HIS A 88 -3.22 -9.93 -5.77
N ASP A 89 -4.23 -10.79 -5.65
CA ASP A 89 -4.20 -12.09 -6.31
C ASP A 89 -4.17 -11.95 -7.84
N VAL A 90 -4.97 -11.06 -8.43
CA VAL A 90 -4.94 -10.80 -9.88
C VAL A 90 -3.59 -10.21 -10.33
N VAL A 91 -3.05 -9.23 -9.59
CA VAL A 91 -1.76 -8.61 -9.93
C VAL A 91 -0.61 -9.60 -9.79
N GLU A 92 -0.66 -10.52 -8.82
CA GLU A 92 0.31 -11.61 -8.66
C GLU A 92 0.39 -12.48 -9.91
N GLU A 93 -0.76 -12.81 -10.52
CA GLU A 93 -0.79 -13.60 -11.75
C GLU A 93 -0.15 -12.86 -12.93
N LEU A 94 -0.49 -11.58 -13.11
CA LEU A 94 0.10 -10.72 -14.13
C LEU A 94 1.60 -10.57 -13.93
N TRP A 95 2.03 -10.38 -12.68
CA TRP A 95 3.43 -10.24 -12.30
C TRP A 95 4.24 -11.49 -12.64
N TYR A 96 3.70 -12.70 -12.44
CA TYR A 96 4.40 -13.93 -12.79
C TYR A 96 4.70 -14.05 -14.29
N ALA A 97 3.81 -13.54 -15.16
CA ALA A 97 3.96 -13.59 -16.60
C ALA A 97 4.73 -12.40 -17.19
N ALA A 98 4.93 -11.33 -16.41
CA ALA A 98 5.52 -10.09 -16.90
C ALA A 98 7.06 -10.09 -16.92
N GLU A 99 7.61 -9.40 -17.90
CA GLU A 99 9.01 -9.00 -18.03
C GLU A 99 9.19 -7.53 -17.66
N ASP A 100 10.43 -7.11 -17.37
CA ASP A 100 10.73 -5.71 -17.08
C ASP A 100 10.53 -4.82 -18.33
N PRO A 101 10.10 -3.55 -18.16
CA PRO A 101 9.78 -2.86 -16.89
C PRO A 101 8.41 -3.18 -16.27
N ALA A 102 7.47 -3.77 -17.02
CA ALA A 102 6.11 -4.02 -16.54
C ALA A 102 6.10 -4.90 -15.27
N ARG A 103 7.02 -5.86 -15.19
CA ARG A 103 7.25 -6.69 -14.00
C ARG A 103 7.52 -5.85 -12.75
N THR A 104 8.40 -4.85 -12.84
CA THR A 104 8.70 -3.97 -11.71
C THR A 104 7.50 -3.12 -11.30
N LEU A 105 6.71 -2.63 -12.26
CA LEU A 105 5.48 -1.88 -11.99
C LEU A 105 4.43 -2.73 -11.27
N LEU A 106 4.14 -3.90 -11.81
CA LEU A 106 3.17 -4.84 -11.25
C LEU A 106 3.59 -5.28 -9.85
N HIS A 107 4.89 -5.47 -9.62
CA HIS A 107 5.40 -5.78 -8.28
C HIS A 107 5.23 -4.60 -7.31
N GLY A 108 5.37 -3.36 -7.78
CA GLY A 108 5.04 -2.17 -7.00
C GLY A 108 3.56 -2.12 -6.61
N LEU A 109 2.67 -2.35 -7.58
CA LEU A 109 1.22 -2.38 -7.38
C LEU A 109 0.78 -3.51 -6.44
N LEU A 110 1.37 -4.71 -6.58
CA LEU A 110 1.14 -5.87 -5.72
C LEU A 110 1.43 -5.53 -4.25
N GLN A 111 2.57 -4.90 -3.98
CA GLN A 111 2.94 -4.45 -2.63
C GLN A 111 2.00 -3.36 -2.11
N CYS A 112 1.57 -2.44 -2.99
CA CYS A 112 0.59 -1.44 -2.59
C CYS A 112 -0.73 -2.09 -2.19
N ALA A 113 -1.24 -3.04 -2.97
CA ALA A 113 -2.49 -3.75 -2.69
C ALA A 113 -2.43 -4.48 -1.33
N VAL A 114 -1.43 -5.31 -1.08
CA VAL A 114 -1.31 -5.99 0.23
C VAL A 114 -1.05 -5.01 1.37
N GLY A 115 -0.35 -3.89 1.13
CA GLY A 115 -0.16 -2.82 2.11
C GLY A 115 -1.48 -2.17 2.54
N PHE A 116 -2.36 -1.85 1.59
CA PHE A 116 -3.71 -1.36 1.91
C PHE A 116 -4.57 -2.43 2.58
N HIS A 117 -4.47 -3.69 2.17
CA HIS A 117 -5.15 -4.79 2.84
C HIS A 117 -4.75 -4.88 4.32
N HIS A 118 -3.46 -4.78 4.63
CA HIS A 118 -2.97 -4.72 6.00
C HIS A 118 -3.51 -3.51 6.77
N LEU A 119 -3.56 -2.33 6.13
CA LEU A 119 -4.07 -1.12 6.77
C LEU A 119 -5.52 -1.30 7.24
N PHE A 120 -6.38 -1.86 6.38
CA PHE A 120 -7.79 -2.07 6.70
C PHE A 120 -8.05 -3.28 7.61
N ASN A 121 -7.07 -4.18 7.76
CA ASN A 121 -7.08 -5.27 8.73
C ASN A 121 -6.37 -4.93 10.05
N GLN A 122 -6.18 -3.63 10.35
CA GLN A 122 -5.59 -3.16 11.61
C GLN A 122 -4.15 -3.67 11.83
N ASN A 123 -3.44 -3.97 10.74
CA ASN A 123 -2.02 -4.28 10.71
C ASN A 123 -1.24 -3.07 10.20
N HIS A 124 -1.07 -2.08 11.08
CA HIS A 124 -0.42 -0.82 10.74
C HIS A 124 1.04 -1.01 10.31
N ARG A 125 1.80 -1.83 11.05
CA ARG A 125 3.21 -2.13 10.75
C ARG A 125 3.36 -2.80 9.37
N GLY A 126 2.53 -3.80 9.08
CA GLY A 126 2.50 -4.47 7.77
C GLY A 126 2.18 -3.49 6.64
N ALA A 127 1.20 -2.61 6.84
CA ALA A 127 0.85 -1.59 5.86
C ALA A 127 2.05 -0.69 5.52
N MET A 128 2.74 -0.15 6.53
CA MET A 128 3.88 0.75 6.30
C MET A 128 5.04 0.07 5.59
N MET A 129 5.33 -1.19 5.94
CA MET A 129 6.37 -1.98 5.30
C MET A 129 6.07 -2.20 3.81
N GLU A 130 4.88 -2.69 3.50
CA GLU A 130 4.54 -3.05 2.11
C GLU A 130 4.30 -1.83 1.22
N LEU A 131 3.67 -0.76 1.74
CA LEU A 131 3.54 0.50 1.00
C LEU A 131 4.92 1.14 0.73
N GLY A 132 5.85 1.08 1.71
CA GLY A 132 7.22 1.58 1.53
C GLY A 132 7.98 0.82 0.46
N GLU A 133 7.85 -0.51 0.45
CA GLU A 133 8.46 -1.39 -0.54
C GLU A 133 7.85 -1.21 -1.94
N GLY A 134 6.52 -1.06 -2.03
CA GLY A 134 5.82 -0.73 -3.27
C GLY A 134 6.34 0.58 -3.88
N LEU A 135 6.42 1.64 -3.08
CA LEU A 135 6.97 2.92 -3.54
C LEU A 135 8.44 2.83 -3.97
N CYS A 136 9.24 2.00 -3.32
CA CYS A 136 10.63 1.75 -3.72
C CYS A 136 10.72 1.21 -5.15
N LYS A 137 9.79 0.33 -5.53
CA LYS A 137 9.71 -0.23 -6.89
C LYS A 137 9.18 0.80 -7.88
N LEU A 138 8.11 1.52 -7.53
CA LEU A 138 7.54 2.56 -8.41
C LEU A 138 8.56 3.67 -8.74
N ARG A 139 9.39 4.07 -7.76
CA ARG A 139 10.46 5.06 -7.99
C ARG A 139 11.59 4.59 -8.91
N LYS A 140 11.80 3.27 -9.07
CA LYS A 140 12.82 2.75 -10.00
C LYS A 140 12.43 2.91 -11.45
N LEU A 141 11.15 3.11 -11.73
CA LEU A 141 10.61 3.18 -13.08
C LEU A 141 10.75 4.55 -13.73
N ASN A 142 11.46 5.51 -13.10
CA ASN A 142 11.67 6.87 -13.63
C ASN A 142 10.44 7.41 -14.35
N LEU A 143 9.26 7.18 -13.76
CA LEU A 143 8.01 7.62 -14.34
C LEU A 143 8.12 9.13 -14.47
N ASP A 144 8.07 9.64 -15.70
CA ASP A 144 8.19 11.08 -15.95
C ASP A 144 7.26 11.81 -14.99
N ASP A 145 7.74 12.90 -14.37
CA ASP A 145 6.93 13.73 -13.48
C ASP A 145 5.89 14.57 -14.28
N ASP A 146 5.46 14.05 -15.44
CA ASP A 146 4.28 14.52 -16.13
C ASP A 146 3.07 14.24 -15.22
N ASN A 147 2.40 15.32 -14.81
CA ASN A 147 1.19 15.30 -13.99
C ASN A 147 0.03 14.51 -14.64
N ASN A 148 0.17 14.05 -15.87
CA ASN A 148 -0.81 13.24 -16.57
C ASN A 148 -0.47 11.73 -16.60
N ASN A 149 0.69 11.30 -16.08
CA ASN A 149 1.03 9.88 -16.02
C ASN A 149 0.27 9.20 -14.86
N PRO A 150 -0.61 8.22 -15.12
CA PRO A 150 -1.43 7.61 -14.09
C PRO A 150 -0.63 6.84 -13.04
N PHE A 151 0.54 6.29 -13.40
CA PHE A 151 1.42 5.60 -12.46
C PHE A 151 2.18 6.57 -11.56
N SER A 152 2.52 7.76 -12.07
CA SER A 152 3.16 8.82 -11.29
C SER A 152 2.18 9.40 -10.26
N LEU A 153 0.96 9.72 -10.68
CA LEU A 153 -0.12 10.15 -9.79
C LEU A 153 -0.41 9.12 -8.70
N PHE A 154 -0.52 7.84 -9.08
CA PHE A 154 -0.72 6.75 -8.13
C PHE A 154 0.43 6.64 -7.11
N ARG A 155 1.68 6.73 -7.57
CA ARG A 155 2.89 6.73 -6.70
C ARG A 155 2.80 7.87 -5.68
N ASP A 156 2.40 9.05 -6.09
CA ASP A 156 2.38 10.23 -5.23
C ASP A 156 1.24 10.18 -4.20
N ASP A 157 0.08 9.66 -4.59
CA ASP A 157 -1.03 9.38 -3.66
C ASP A 157 -0.62 8.32 -2.62
N VAL A 158 0.02 7.21 -3.04
CA VAL A 158 0.54 6.19 -2.11
C VAL A 158 1.60 6.78 -1.16
N SER A 159 2.47 7.65 -1.67
CA SER A 159 3.49 8.36 -0.87
C SER A 159 2.83 9.25 0.19
N SER A 160 1.75 9.94 -0.17
CA SER A 160 0.97 10.78 0.74
C SER A 160 0.32 9.95 1.85
N VAL A 161 -0.28 8.80 1.51
CA VAL A 161 -0.82 7.87 2.52
C VAL A 161 0.29 7.35 3.43
N LEU A 162 1.43 6.92 2.89
CA LEU A 162 2.52 6.40 3.71
C LEU A 162 3.07 7.47 4.65
N GLN A 163 3.24 8.71 4.19
CA GLN A 163 3.63 9.83 5.06
C GLN A 163 2.59 10.09 6.16
N PHE A 164 1.31 10.00 5.82
CA PHE A 164 0.23 10.13 6.80
C PHE A 164 0.34 9.06 7.89
N LEU A 165 0.52 7.79 7.52
CA LEU A 165 0.72 6.69 8.46
C LEU A 165 1.94 6.93 9.36
N TYR A 166 3.07 7.37 8.78
CA TYR A 166 4.25 7.75 9.54
C TYR A 166 3.95 8.85 10.55
N ARG A 167 3.24 9.91 10.18
CA ARG A 167 2.90 11.03 11.07
C ARG A 167 2.02 10.57 12.23
N THR A 168 0.96 9.82 11.95
CA THR A 168 0.10 9.22 12.98
C THR A 168 0.91 8.35 13.94
N GLN A 169 1.82 7.53 13.43
CA GLN A 169 2.68 6.71 14.28
C GLN A 169 3.61 7.56 15.15
N LYS A 170 4.20 8.63 14.62
CA LYS A 170 5.05 9.55 15.41
C LYS A 170 4.27 10.25 16.50
N GLU A 171 3.07 10.74 16.22
CA GLU A 171 2.21 11.42 17.18
C GLU A 171 1.78 10.49 18.32
N LEU A 172 1.52 9.22 18.03
CA LEU A 172 1.06 8.25 19.02
C LEU A 172 2.18 7.49 19.75
N ALA A 173 3.27 7.15 19.07
CA ALA A 173 4.41 6.47 19.71
C ALA A 173 5.26 7.40 20.57
N ALA A 174 5.07 8.72 20.44
CA ALA A 174 5.67 9.71 21.32
C ALA A 174 5.04 9.75 22.72
N CYS A 175 3.95 9.01 22.98
CA CYS A 175 3.24 9.07 24.26
C CYS A 175 2.91 7.65 24.75
N THR A 176 3.84 7.04 25.47
CA THR A 176 3.48 6.09 26.52
C THR A 176 3.46 6.84 27.84
N ASP A 177 2.63 6.42 28.81
CA ASP A 177 2.46 7.13 30.10
C ASP A 177 3.80 7.43 30.81
N ASP A 178 4.85 6.65 30.52
CA ASP A 178 6.16 6.74 31.17
C ASP A 178 7.33 7.22 30.26
N MET A 179 7.14 7.39 28.93
CA MET A 179 8.27 7.74 28.04
C MET A 179 7.83 8.39 26.70
N CYS A 180 8.45 9.53 26.37
CA CYS A 180 8.41 10.15 25.04
C CYS A 180 9.70 9.85 24.28
N LEU A 181 9.62 9.05 23.20
CA LEU A 181 10.76 8.82 22.30
C LEU A 181 10.67 9.71 21.06
N THR A 182 11.76 10.39 20.72
CA THR A 182 11.83 11.23 19.52
C THR A 182 11.95 10.37 18.27
N MET A 183 10.88 10.31 17.48
CA MET A 183 10.84 9.53 16.25
C MET A 183 11.50 10.26 15.07
N ASN A 184 12.78 9.98 14.83
CA ASN A 184 13.57 10.62 13.76
C ASN A 184 13.39 9.98 12.37
N GLY A 185 12.60 8.91 12.24
CA GLY A 185 12.34 8.24 10.96
C GLY A 185 13.44 7.30 10.48
N SER A 186 14.39 6.96 11.34
CA SER A 186 15.42 5.93 11.07
C SER A 186 14.85 4.51 11.17
N PRO A 187 15.44 3.50 10.48
CA PRO A 187 15.09 2.09 10.63
C PRO A 187 15.04 1.62 12.10
N THR A 188 15.97 2.09 12.91
CA THR A 188 16.04 1.78 14.36
C THR A 188 14.86 2.36 15.12
N SER A 189 14.43 3.58 14.82
CA SER A 189 13.23 4.16 15.44
C SER A 189 11.98 3.30 15.18
N TYR A 190 11.91 2.60 14.05
CA TYR A 190 10.79 1.69 13.74
C TYR A 190 10.86 0.33 14.41
N GLN A 191 12.05 -0.18 14.73
CA GLN A 191 12.20 -1.44 15.47
C GLN A 191 11.70 -1.32 16.92
N LEU A 192 11.80 -0.12 17.50
CA LEU A 192 11.38 0.16 18.87
C LEU A 192 9.86 0.23 19.04
N LEU A 193 9.10 0.20 17.95
CA LEU A 193 7.64 0.37 17.98
C LEU A 193 6.88 -0.93 18.24
N GLY A 194 7.57 -2.08 18.30
CA GLY A 194 6.96 -3.37 18.64
C GLY A 194 5.65 -3.64 17.87
N ASP A 195 4.58 -3.95 18.62
CA ASP A 195 3.24 -4.23 18.11
C ASP A 195 2.31 -3.00 18.11
N PHE A 196 2.87 -1.80 17.89
CA PHE A 196 2.11 -0.56 17.89
C PHE A 196 0.80 -0.66 17.08
N ALA A 197 -0.31 -0.40 17.77
CA ALA A 197 -1.68 -0.43 17.25
C ALA A 197 -2.15 -1.75 16.63
N ALA A 198 -1.49 -2.88 16.92
CA ALA A 198 -1.94 -4.19 16.47
C ALA A 198 -3.37 -4.47 16.96
N GLY A 199 -4.28 -4.74 16.01
CA GLY A 199 -5.69 -5.04 16.30
C GLY A 199 -6.51 -3.86 16.84
N ARG A 200 -6.00 -2.62 16.73
CA ARG A 200 -6.74 -1.41 17.11
C ARG A 200 -7.22 -0.69 15.85
N GLN A 201 -8.47 -0.23 15.87
CA GLN A 201 -9.00 0.60 14.80
C GLN A 201 -8.54 2.05 14.96
N LEU A 202 -7.46 2.42 14.27
CA LEU A 202 -6.94 3.80 14.27
C LEU A 202 -7.62 4.71 13.23
N TYR A 203 -8.19 4.12 12.17
CA TYR A 203 -8.63 4.85 10.99
C TYR A 203 -10.12 4.62 10.71
N ARG A 204 -10.79 5.68 10.29
CA ARG A 204 -12.16 5.64 9.77
C ARG A 204 -12.16 6.05 8.31
N LEU A 205 -12.88 5.31 7.47
CA LEU A 205 -13.13 5.69 6.08
C LEU A 205 -14.16 6.82 6.02
N LYS A 206 -13.89 7.80 5.17
CA LYS A 206 -14.83 8.85 4.77
C LYS A 206 -14.92 8.89 3.25
N ALA A 207 -16.13 8.73 2.75
CA ALA A 207 -16.46 9.02 1.37
C ALA A 207 -16.76 10.52 1.23
N ALA A 208 -16.20 11.16 0.21
CA ALA A 208 -16.59 12.50 -0.23
C ALA A 208 -17.11 12.40 -1.67
N ASP A 209 -18.29 12.97 -1.92
CA ASP A 209 -18.77 13.16 -3.28
C ASP A 209 -18.05 14.38 -3.87
N THR A 210 -17.23 14.13 -4.88
CA THR A 210 -16.41 15.14 -5.53
C THR A 210 -16.96 15.54 -6.90
N GLY A 211 -18.24 15.31 -7.23
CA GLY A 211 -18.86 15.71 -8.50
C GLY A 211 -18.33 14.97 -9.75
N ASP A 212 -17.08 14.50 -9.72
CA ASP A 212 -16.38 13.64 -10.67
C ASP A 212 -16.29 12.17 -10.18
N GLY A 213 -17.03 11.86 -9.10
CA GLY A 213 -17.08 10.54 -8.47
C GLY A 213 -16.84 10.57 -6.96
N VAL A 214 -16.83 9.37 -6.36
CA VAL A 214 -16.62 9.20 -4.91
C VAL A 214 -15.13 9.09 -4.63
N SER A 215 -14.58 10.07 -3.92
CA SER A 215 -13.22 10.02 -3.39
C SER A 215 -13.24 9.44 -1.97
N MET A 216 -12.49 8.36 -1.75
CA MET A 216 -12.31 7.79 -0.42
C MET A 216 -11.12 8.42 0.28
N SER A 217 -11.28 8.71 1.57
CA SER A 217 -10.21 9.22 2.44
C SER A 217 -10.22 8.45 3.75
N ILE A 218 -9.06 8.35 4.40
CA ILE A 218 -8.94 7.85 5.76
C ILE A 218 -8.74 9.03 6.72
N ILE A 219 -9.46 8.98 7.82
CA ILE A 219 -9.38 9.93 8.92
C ILE A 219 -8.73 9.23 10.09
N PHE A 220 -7.70 9.87 10.64
CA PHE A 220 -7.18 9.48 11.94
C PHE A 220 -8.00 10.16 13.05
N SER A 221 -8.57 9.35 13.94
CA SER A 221 -9.25 9.81 15.14
C SER A 221 -8.97 8.82 16.24
N LEU A 222 -8.37 9.28 17.35
CA LEU A 222 -8.42 8.52 18.58
C LEU A 222 -9.87 8.50 19.05
N SER A 223 -10.35 7.33 19.48
CA SER A 223 -11.60 7.26 20.22
C SER A 223 -11.27 7.75 21.63
N ASP A 224 -11.33 9.06 21.84
CA ASP A 224 -11.34 9.64 23.19
C ASP A 224 -12.72 9.35 23.80
N ASP A 225 -12.88 8.19 24.43
CA ASP A 225 -13.63 8.21 25.68
C ASP A 225 -12.70 8.93 26.69
N ASP A 226 -13.15 10.07 27.23
CA ASP A 226 -12.54 10.89 28.30
C ASP A 226 -11.66 12.13 28.01
N ARG A 227 -11.77 12.80 26.86
CA ARG A 227 -11.35 14.24 26.79
C ARG A 227 -12.39 15.17 26.19
N ALA A 228 -13.51 15.29 26.89
CA ALA A 228 -14.38 16.45 26.79
C ALA A 228 -13.66 17.68 27.35
N SER A 229 -13.01 18.51 26.52
CA SER A 229 -12.86 19.99 26.70
C SER A 229 -11.81 20.71 25.82
N GLU A 230 -11.12 20.06 24.87
CA GLU A 230 -10.18 20.77 23.97
C GLU A 230 -10.75 20.87 22.53
N PRO A 231 -10.52 21.98 21.80
CA PRO A 231 -10.93 22.08 20.41
C PRO A 231 -10.19 21.00 19.62
N ALA A 232 -10.94 20.03 19.08
CA ALA A 232 -10.43 18.87 18.38
C ALA A 232 -9.29 19.28 17.42
N ALA A 233 -8.07 18.81 17.68
CA ALA A 233 -6.95 18.97 16.77
C ALA A 233 -7.41 18.59 15.35
N PRO A 234 -6.98 19.30 14.30
CA PRO A 234 -7.47 19.07 12.94
C PRO A 234 -7.31 17.59 12.63
N HIS A 235 -8.43 16.88 12.51
CA HIS A 235 -8.45 15.48 12.13
C HIS A 235 -7.55 15.34 10.91
N THR A 236 -6.43 14.63 11.05
CA THR A 236 -5.51 14.48 9.93
C THR A 236 -6.22 13.53 8.96
N VAL A 237 -6.49 14.02 7.75
CA VAL A 237 -7.18 13.27 6.70
C VAL A 237 -6.22 13.09 5.53
N VAL A 238 -6.21 11.90 4.94
CA VAL A 238 -5.52 11.65 3.67
C VAL A 238 -6.44 10.94 2.69
N LYS A 239 -6.38 11.34 1.42
CA LYS A 239 -7.10 10.68 0.32
C LYS A 239 -6.45 9.31 0.05
N LEU A 240 -7.26 8.30 -0.21
CA LEU A 240 -6.77 7.02 -0.71
C LEU A 240 -6.45 7.11 -2.21
N PRO A 241 -5.40 6.42 -2.68
CA PRO A 241 -5.05 6.43 -4.09
C PRO A 241 -6.17 5.82 -4.94
N THR A 242 -6.41 6.44 -6.09
CA THR A 242 -7.21 5.85 -7.17
C THR A 242 -6.28 5.59 -8.35
N LEU A 243 -6.29 4.36 -8.86
CA LEU A 243 -5.49 3.96 -10.01
C LEU A 243 -6.27 4.23 -11.30
N HIS A 244 -5.89 5.29 -12.03
CA HIS A 244 -6.49 5.65 -13.31
C HIS A 244 -5.67 5.12 -14.50
N ALA A 245 -5.33 3.84 -14.48
CA ALA A 245 -4.47 3.21 -15.49
C ALA A 245 -5.23 2.18 -16.34
N THR A 246 -4.80 2.05 -17.60
CA THR A 246 -5.30 1.09 -18.59
C THR A 246 -4.19 0.13 -19.03
N GLU A 247 -4.55 -0.95 -19.71
CA GLU A 247 -3.56 -1.86 -20.32
C GLU A 247 -2.71 -1.17 -21.39
N GLN A 248 -3.25 -0.14 -22.05
CA GLN A 248 -2.49 0.71 -22.96
C GLN A 248 -1.36 1.43 -22.23
N ASN A 249 -1.59 1.94 -21.01
CA ASN A 249 -0.53 2.56 -20.21
C ASN A 249 0.58 1.57 -19.84
N LEU A 250 0.25 0.30 -19.55
CA LEU A 250 1.26 -0.75 -19.35
C LEU A 250 2.09 -1.00 -20.62
N THR A 251 1.41 -1.08 -21.76
CA THR A 251 2.06 -1.30 -23.06
C THR A 251 3.00 -0.15 -23.41
N ASP A 252 2.59 1.09 -23.13
CA ASP A 252 3.39 2.29 -23.39
C ASP A 252 4.61 2.35 -22.48
N LEU A 253 4.49 1.95 -21.21
CA LEU A 253 5.64 1.78 -20.32
C LEU A 253 6.65 0.79 -20.91
N GLN A 254 6.19 -0.36 -21.42
CA GLN A 254 7.06 -1.36 -22.04
C GLN A 254 7.76 -0.82 -23.29
N ARG A 255 7.09 0.04 -24.07
CA ARG A 255 7.67 0.67 -25.26
C ARG A 255 8.72 1.71 -24.88
N ALA A 256 8.42 2.62 -23.95
CA ALA A 256 9.34 3.68 -23.53
C ALA A 256 10.69 3.11 -23.07
N TYR A 257 10.67 2.01 -22.33
CA TYR A 257 11.88 1.33 -21.84
C TYR A 257 12.65 0.53 -22.89
N LYS A 258 12.03 0.13 -24.00
CA LYS A 258 12.75 -0.55 -25.10
C LYS A 258 13.67 0.39 -25.88
N PHE A 259 13.52 1.69 -25.71
CA PHE A 259 14.28 2.72 -26.43
C PHE A 259 15.20 3.56 -25.54
N MET A 260 15.35 3.17 -24.26
CA MET A 260 16.37 3.68 -23.32
C MET A 260 17.58 2.76 -23.29
#